data_AF-A0A3M8T0H0-F1
#
_entry.id   AF-A0A3M8T0H0-F1
#
_cell.length_a   1.000
_cell.length_b   1.000
_cell.length_c   1.000
_cell.angle_alpha   90.00
_cell.angle_beta   90.00
_cell.angle_gamma   90.00
#
_symmetry.space_group_name_H-M   'P 1'
#
loop_
_entity.id
_entity.type
_entity.pdbx_description
1 polymer ?
#
loop_
_entity_poly.entity_id
_entity_poly.type
_entity_poly.pdbx_seq_one_letter_code
_entity_poly.pdbx_strand_id
1 'polypeptide(L)'
;MENKSMSGWMWIGLGIVVVAGLVMAACSRGARGEEPFVDSRRDTQGNVMIRDTDRMWADFTGSVDRDIERERSGERPSGGTPSWDEHWRLRLNAYRSSQDNAPRYLDYIVQARRQAGLPELANQADAR
;
A
#
# COMPACT_ATOMS: atom_id res chain seq x y z
N MET A 1 29.89 -32.07 -60.76
CA MET A 1 29.09 -32.47 -59.59
C MET A 1 28.76 -31.20 -58.83
N GLU A 2 27.46 -30.98 -58.67
CA GLU A 2 26.83 -29.70 -58.35
C GLU A 2 26.63 -29.59 -56.84
N ASN A 3 27.33 -28.67 -56.19
CA ASN A 3 27.29 -28.54 -54.74
C ASN A 3 26.12 -27.61 -54.38
N LYS A 4 24.98 -28.23 -54.04
CA LYS A 4 23.76 -27.56 -53.59
C LYS A 4 24.05 -26.65 -52.39
N SER A 5 23.73 -25.37 -52.58
CA SER A 5 23.66 -24.33 -51.54
C SER A 5 22.70 -24.76 -50.42
N MET A 6 23.25 -25.24 -49.31
CA MET A 6 22.50 -25.47 -48.08
C MET A 6 22.36 -24.14 -47.32
N SER A 7 21.24 -23.46 -47.62
CA SER A 7 20.38 -22.71 -46.71
C SER A 7 21.04 -22.17 -45.42
N GLY A 8 21.58 -20.94 -45.50
CA GLY A 8 21.96 -20.12 -44.35
C GLY A 8 20.79 -19.68 -43.45
N TRP A 9 19.57 -20.16 -43.70
CA TRP A 9 18.36 -19.85 -42.93
C TRP A 9 18.12 -20.79 -41.74
N MET A 10 18.89 -21.88 -41.62
CA MET A 10 18.66 -22.91 -40.60
C MET A 10 19.43 -22.70 -39.29
N TRP A 11 20.26 -21.65 -39.17
CA TRP A 11 21.00 -21.33 -37.94
C TRP A 11 20.38 -20.20 -37.09
N ILE A 12 19.42 -19.45 -37.62
CA ILE A 12 18.81 -18.30 -36.90
C ILE A 12 17.78 -18.76 -35.86
N GLY A 13 17.18 -19.95 -36.04
CA GLY A 13 16.14 -20.46 -35.14
C GLY A 13 16.63 -20.93 -33.76
N LEU A 14 17.89 -21.33 -33.61
CA LEU A 14 18.39 -21.92 -32.35
C LEU A 14 18.95 -20.86 -31.37
N GLY A 15 19.41 -19.71 -31.87
CA GLY A 15 19.96 -18.65 -31.03
C GLY A 15 18.91 -17.86 -30.23
N ILE A 16 17.67 -17.82 -30.71
CA ILE A 16 16.60 -16.97 -30.14
C ILE A 16 15.96 -17.63 -28.90
N VAL A 17 15.96 -18.96 -28.78
CA VAL A 17 15.30 -19.65 -27.65
C VAL A 17 16.14 -19.60 -26.36
N VAL A 18 17.47 -19.53 -26.45
CA VAL A 18 18.35 -19.51 -25.27
C VAL A 18 18.40 -18.12 -24.59
N VAL A 19 18.28 -17.03 -25.35
CA VAL A 19 18.32 -15.67 -24.79
C VAL A 19 17.01 -15.30 -24.08
N ALA A 20 15.87 -15.88 -24.48
CA ALA A 20 14.58 -15.62 -23.85
C ALA A 20 14.43 -16.27 -22.44
N GLY A 21 15.21 -17.32 -22.13
CA GLY A 21 15.18 -17.97 -20.82
C GLY A 21 15.90 -17.21 -19.70
N LEU A 22 16.83 -16.31 -20.05
CA LEU A 22 17.68 -15.62 -19.07
C LEU A 22 17.11 -14.30 -18.54
N VAL A 23 16.13 -13.70 -19.23
CA VAL A 23 15.54 -12.42 -18.80
C VAL A 23 14.44 -12.61 -17.74
N MET A 24 13.79 -13.78 -17.69
CA MET A 24 12.74 -14.08 -16.71
C MET A 24 13.27 -14.52 -15.32
N ALA A 25 14.59 -14.67 -15.16
CA ALA A 25 15.21 -14.95 -13.86
C ALA A 25 15.69 -13.69 -13.12
N ALA A 26 15.60 -12.51 -13.77
CA ALA A 26 16.07 -11.25 -13.19
C ALA A 26 14.98 -10.49 -12.41
N CYS A 27 13.69 -10.69 -12.70
CA CYS A 27 12.60 -10.02 -11.98
C CYS A 27 12.15 -10.73 -10.69
N SER A 28 12.64 -11.94 -10.42
CA SER A 28 12.38 -12.67 -9.16
C SER A 28 13.47 -12.48 -8.10
N ARG A 29 14.48 -11.63 -8.37
CA ARG A 29 15.63 -11.41 -7.49
C ARG A 29 15.47 -10.22 -6.53
N GLY A 30 14.25 -9.90 -6.11
CA GLY A 30 13.96 -8.97 -5.01
C GLY A 30 13.86 -9.64 -3.63
N ALA A 31 14.18 -10.94 -3.51
CA ALA A 31 13.79 -11.75 -2.34
C ALA A 31 14.92 -12.15 -1.39
N ARG A 32 15.97 -11.33 -1.19
CA ARG A 32 16.94 -11.55 -0.09
C ARG A 32 17.45 -10.23 0.49
N GLY A 33 16.72 -9.67 1.45
CA GLY A 33 17.28 -8.76 2.45
C GLY A 33 16.59 -7.40 2.63
N GLU A 34 15.65 -7.02 1.77
CA GLU A 34 14.85 -5.81 2.01
C GLU A 34 13.71 -6.16 2.97
N GLU A 35 13.71 -5.53 4.15
CA GLU A 35 12.56 -5.59 5.03
C GLU A 35 11.33 -5.06 4.29
N PRO A 36 10.17 -5.73 4.40
CA PRO A 36 8.97 -5.26 3.75
C PRO A 36 8.60 -3.87 4.27
N PHE A 37 8.27 -2.96 3.34
CA PHE A 37 7.82 -1.59 3.65
C PHE A 37 6.57 -1.57 4.53
N VAL A 38 5.74 -2.62 4.47
CA VAL A 38 4.56 -2.80 5.31
C VAL A 38 4.59 -4.18 5.94
N ASP A 39 4.53 -4.23 7.28
CA ASP A 39 4.31 -5.48 7.99
C ASP A 39 2.89 -5.95 7.74
N SER A 40 2.72 -7.02 6.95
CA SER A 40 1.42 -7.57 6.61
C SER A 40 1.36 -9.08 6.87
N ARG A 41 0.14 -9.59 7.08
CA ARG A 41 -0.18 -11.02 7.15
C ARG A 41 -1.42 -11.30 6.29
N ARG A 42 -1.68 -12.58 6.01
CA ARG A 42 -2.97 -12.99 5.43
C ARG A 42 -3.88 -13.51 6.54
N ASP A 43 -5.17 -13.16 6.48
CA ASP A 43 -6.19 -13.73 7.36
C ASP A 43 -6.61 -15.14 6.90
N THR A 44 -7.58 -15.74 7.60
CA THR A 44 -8.10 -17.08 7.29
C THR A 44 -8.85 -17.15 5.95
N GLN A 45 -9.25 -16.01 5.38
CA GLN A 45 -9.92 -15.88 4.09
C GLN A 45 -8.94 -15.52 2.96
N GLY A 46 -7.65 -15.32 3.28
CA GLY A 46 -6.60 -14.95 2.35
C GLY A 46 -6.45 -13.45 2.11
N ASN A 47 -7.23 -12.61 2.80
CA ASN A 47 -7.13 -11.15 2.70
C ASN A 47 -5.82 -10.67 3.33
N VAL A 48 -5.20 -9.64 2.74
CA VAL A 48 -3.99 -9.02 3.30
C VAL A 48 -4.39 -8.04 4.39
N MET A 49 -3.92 -8.29 5.61
CA MET A 49 -4.10 -7.45 6.78
C MET A 49 -2.76 -6.83 7.16
N ILE A 50 -2.77 -5.55 7.52
CA ILE A 50 -1.61 -4.86 8.08
C ILE A 50 -1.51 -5.26 9.56
N ARG A 51 -0.29 -5.64 9.96
CA ARG A 51 0.03 -6.08 11.32
C ARG A 51 0.13 -4.86 12.23
N ASP A 52 -0.43 -4.99 13.43
CA ASP A 52 -0.25 -4.04 14.52
C ASP A 52 1.14 -4.25 15.17
N THR A 53 2.19 -3.69 14.54
CA THR A 53 3.55 -3.63 15.10
C THR A 53 3.85 -2.22 15.60
N ASP A 54 4.78 -2.07 16.54
CA ASP A 54 5.16 -0.75 17.08
C ASP A 54 5.64 0.22 15.98
N ARG A 55 6.33 -0.31 14.96
CA ARG A 55 6.72 0.46 13.77
C ARG A 55 5.51 0.98 13.00
N MET A 56 4.57 0.08 12.66
CA MET A 56 3.35 0.46 11.93
C MET A 56 2.49 1.43 12.74
N TRP A 57 2.47 1.29 14.07
CA TRP A 57 1.80 2.22 14.97
C TRP A 57 2.43 3.61 14.93
N ALA A 58 3.76 3.71 15.06
CA ALA A 58 4.47 4.99 15.02
C ALA A 58 4.32 5.72 13.67
N ASP A 59 4.42 4.99 12.56
CA ASP A 59 4.20 5.54 11.22
C ASP A 59 2.77 6.04 11.04
N PHE A 60 1.81 5.27 11.56
CA PHE A 60 0.40 5.65 11.56
C PHE A 60 0.15 6.92 12.36
N THR A 61 0.57 6.98 13.63
CA THR A 61 0.34 8.15 14.50
C THR A 61 1.02 9.38 13.91
N GLY A 62 2.27 9.26 13.45
CA GLY A 62 2.98 10.37 12.81
C GLY A 62 2.31 10.87 11.54
N SER A 63 1.67 9.99 10.77
CA SER A 63 0.88 10.38 9.60
C SER A 63 -0.44 11.07 9.99
N VAL A 64 -1.13 10.59 11.02
CA VAL A 64 -2.37 11.20 11.52
C VAL A 64 -2.10 12.58 12.09
N ASP A 65 -1.07 12.73 12.92
CA ASP A 65 -0.71 13.99 13.57
C ASP A 65 -0.35 15.06 12.53
N ARG A 66 0.38 14.66 11.47
CA ARG A 66 0.69 15.56 10.34
C ARG A 66 -0.57 16.01 9.60
N ASP A 67 -1.50 15.10 9.34
CA ASP A 67 -2.75 15.45 8.67
C ASP A 67 -3.62 16.37 9.54
N ILE A 68 -3.67 16.14 10.86
CA ILE A 68 -4.36 17.01 11.81
C ILE A 68 -3.76 18.42 11.79
N GLU A 69 -2.44 18.55 11.83
CA GLU A 69 -1.80 19.87 11.81
C GLU A 69 -2.09 20.62 10.51
N ARG A 70 -2.13 19.90 9.38
CA ARG A 70 -2.49 20.48 8.08
C ARG A 70 -3.96 20.90 8.02
N GLU A 71 -4.87 20.15 8.64
CA GLU A 71 -6.26 20.57 8.77
C GLU A 71 -6.38 21.84 9.61
N ARG A 72 -5.66 21.91 10.73
CA ARG A 72 -5.64 23.09 11.60
C ARG A 72 -5.06 24.32 10.92
N SER A 73 -4.04 24.15 10.07
CA SER A 73 -3.47 25.24 9.28
C SER A 73 -4.37 25.70 8.12
N GLY A 74 -5.48 24.99 7.86
CA GLY A 74 -6.39 25.28 6.76
C GLY A 74 -5.87 24.84 5.39
N GLU A 75 -4.83 24.01 5.35
CA GLU A 75 -4.36 23.40 4.10
C GLU A 75 -5.42 22.46 3.52
N ARG A 76 -5.32 22.18 2.22
CA ARG A 76 -6.16 21.17 1.58
C ARG A 76 -5.63 19.75 1.88
N PRO A 77 -6.52 18.76 2.07
CA PRO A 77 -6.10 17.37 2.24
C PRO A 77 -5.37 16.85 0.99
N SER A 78 -4.49 15.89 1.20
CA SER A 78 -3.71 15.24 0.14
C SER A 78 -4.58 14.26 -0.66
N GLY A 79 -4.09 13.79 -1.82
CA GLY A 79 -4.70 12.63 -2.50
C GLY A 79 -6.01 12.92 -3.25
N GLY A 80 -6.30 14.19 -3.55
CA GLY A 80 -7.41 14.57 -4.42
C GLY A 80 -8.78 14.60 -3.75
N THR A 81 -8.85 14.46 -2.42
CA THR A 81 -10.10 14.59 -1.67
C THR A 81 -10.55 16.06 -1.59
N PRO A 82 -11.84 16.37 -1.75
CA PRO A 82 -12.32 17.75 -1.79
C PRO A 82 -12.41 18.42 -0.42
N SER A 83 -12.50 17.65 0.68
CA SER A 83 -12.59 18.16 2.05
C SER A 83 -11.90 17.24 3.06
N TRP A 84 -11.54 17.79 4.23
CA TRP A 84 -10.96 17.01 5.33
C TRP A 84 -11.94 15.97 5.88
N ASP A 85 -13.23 16.29 6.00
CA ASP A 85 -14.24 15.33 6.44
C ASP A 85 -14.28 14.08 5.53
N GLU A 86 -14.22 14.29 4.21
CA GLU A 86 -14.17 13.17 3.27
C GLU A 86 -12.86 12.38 3.36
N HIS A 87 -11.72 13.06 3.49
CA HIS A 87 -10.41 12.43 3.69
C HIS A 87 -10.43 11.50 4.91
N TRP A 88 -10.90 11.99 6.05
CA TRP A 88 -10.96 11.18 7.27
C TRP A 88 -11.95 10.04 7.16
N ARG A 89 -13.10 10.24 6.51
CA ARG A 89 -14.07 9.17 6.28
C ARG A 89 -13.48 8.04 5.44
N LEU A 90 -12.80 8.37 4.34
CA LEU A 90 -12.11 7.39 3.50
C LEU A 90 -11.04 6.65 4.30
N ARG A 91 -10.26 7.39 5.09
CA ARG A 91 -9.19 6.85 5.91
C ARG A 91 -9.71 5.89 6.99
N LEU A 92 -10.77 6.26 7.71
CA LEU A 92 -11.43 5.39 8.71
C LEU A 92 -11.98 4.11 8.05
N ASN A 93 -12.61 4.23 6.88
CA ASN A 93 -13.13 3.07 6.15
C ASN A 93 -12.01 2.12 5.71
N ALA A 94 -10.87 2.64 5.25
CA ALA A 94 -9.72 1.81 4.89
C ALA A 94 -9.18 1.04 6.10
N TYR A 95 -9.06 1.67 7.26
CA TYR A 95 -8.54 1.00 8.46
C TYR A 95 -9.52 -0.04 9.04
N ARG A 96 -10.84 0.17 8.91
CA ARG A 96 -11.85 -0.82 9.32
C ARG A 96 -11.69 -2.17 8.63
N SER A 97 -11.28 -2.17 7.35
CA SER A 97 -11.23 -3.39 6.54
C SER A 97 -9.84 -4.00 6.39
N SER A 98 -8.76 -3.28 6.75
CA SER A 98 -7.38 -3.68 6.43
C SER A 98 -6.44 -3.82 7.62
N GLN A 99 -6.87 -3.52 8.85
CA GLN A 99 -6.03 -3.58 10.04
C GLN A 99 -6.40 -4.74 10.96
N ASP A 100 -5.39 -5.43 11.47
CA ASP A 100 -5.58 -6.47 12.49
C ASP A 100 -6.24 -5.95 13.78
N ASN A 101 -5.95 -4.70 14.16
CA ASN A 101 -6.48 -4.04 15.34
C ASN A 101 -7.18 -2.71 14.97
N ALA A 102 -8.14 -2.78 14.05
CA ALA A 102 -8.86 -1.60 13.58
C ALA A 102 -9.36 -0.67 14.72
N PRO A 103 -9.97 -1.17 15.83
CA PRO A 103 -10.47 -0.29 16.90
C PRO A 103 -9.41 0.67 17.45
N ARG A 104 -8.19 0.20 17.70
CA ARG A 104 -7.09 1.01 18.23
C ARG A 104 -6.75 2.20 17.31
N TYR A 105 -6.70 1.97 16.01
CA TYR A 105 -6.36 2.98 15.01
C TYR A 105 -7.50 4.01 14.87
N LEU A 106 -8.75 3.53 14.84
CA LEU A 106 -9.92 4.40 14.76
C LEU A 106 -10.05 5.29 16.00
N ASP A 107 -9.88 4.72 17.19
CA ASP A 107 -9.95 5.45 18.45
C ASP A 107 -8.88 6.55 18.52
N TYR A 108 -7.66 6.27 18.04
CA TYR A 108 -6.60 7.27 17.99
C TYR A 108 -6.95 8.46 17.10
N ILE A 109 -7.45 8.23 15.89
CA ILE A 109 -7.87 9.32 14.99
C ILE A 109 -8.93 10.21 15.68
N VAL A 110 -9.92 9.59 16.34
CA VAL A 110 -10.98 10.34 17.03
C VAL A 110 -10.42 11.14 18.20
N GLN A 111 -9.61 10.51 19.05
CA GLN A 111 -9.04 11.18 20.22
C GLN A 111 -8.08 12.31 19.84
N ALA A 112 -7.19 12.08 18.88
CA ALA A 112 -6.24 13.09 18.41
C ALA A 112 -6.96 14.30 17.81
N ARG A 113 -8.00 14.08 16.99
CA ARG A 113 -8.85 15.18 16.46
C ARG A 113 -9.54 15.97 17.56
N ARG A 114 -10.12 15.29 18.55
CA ARG A 114 -10.77 15.94 19.70
C ARG A 114 -9.79 16.78 20.51
N GLN A 115 -8.59 16.26 20.77
CA GLN A 115 -7.52 16.98 21.47
C GLN A 115 -7.05 18.22 20.69
N ALA A 116 -7.05 18.15 19.36
CA ALA A 116 -6.76 19.26 18.48
C ALA A 116 -7.89 20.32 18.39
N GLY A 117 -9.04 20.08 19.02
CA GLY A 117 -10.21 20.96 18.95
C GLY A 117 -10.88 20.96 17.56
N LEU A 118 -10.62 19.94 16.75
CA LEU A 118 -11.23 19.80 15.43
C LEU A 118 -12.68 19.31 15.54
N PRO A 119 -13.55 19.69 14.59
CA PRO A 119 -14.93 19.22 14.58
C PRO A 119 -14.99 17.70 14.48
N GLU A 120 -16.02 17.13 15.14
CA GLU A 120 -16.31 15.71 15.02
C GLU A 120 -16.71 15.37 13.58
N LEU A 121 -16.32 14.17 13.15
CA LEU A 121 -16.61 13.70 11.79
C LEU A 121 -18.10 13.41 11.66
N ALA A 122 -18.72 13.89 10.57
CA ALA A 122 -20.12 13.65 10.32
C ALA A 122 -20.38 12.12 10.23
N ASN A 123 -21.40 11.62 10.92
CA ASN A 123 -21.78 10.20 11.04
C ASN A 123 -20.98 9.33 12.05
N GLN A 124 -20.23 9.91 13.00
CA GLN A 124 -19.78 9.16 14.19
C GLN A 124 -20.84 9.02 15.29
N ALA A 125 -21.93 9.81 15.22
CA ALA A 125 -23.05 9.73 16.15
C ALA A 125 -23.94 8.50 15.93
N ASP A 126 -23.98 7.95 14.71
CA ASP A 126 -24.96 6.93 14.31
C ASP A 126 -24.44 5.48 14.45
N ALA A 127 -23.20 5.30 14.92
CA ALA A 127 -22.55 4.00 15.01
C ALA A 127 -22.32 3.50 16.45
N ARG A 128 -23.00 4.09 17.45
CA ARG A 128 -22.98 3.65 18.85
C ARG A 128 -24.24 2.89 19.24
#